data_AF-A0A1S8WZW2-F1
#
_entry.id   AF-A0A1S8WZW2-F1
#
_cell.length_a   1.000
_cell.length_b   1.000
_cell.length_c   1.000
_cell.angle_alpha   90.00
_cell.angle_beta   90.00
_cell.angle_gamma   90.00
#
_symmetry.space_group_name_H-M   'P 1'
#
loop_
_entity.id
_entity.type
_entity.pdbx_description
1 polymer ?
#
loop_
_entity_poly.entity_id
_entity_poly.type
_entity_poly.pdbx_seq_one_letter_code
_entity_poly.pdbx_strand_id
1 'polypeptide(L)'
;VFSSIWGKLKHSLAACLAILDLLISSIPVRLAHVVYPILMGLIYGVFSYLFWLGGGEGPLGVGQVYPGLNWIHPKTAILSCLCALLFSFLIHILIYVTYYIRVKLSTCFGGRHAETVNQMEEGYNDLRDDVENELRDDVVSESSVTTWMEDRTGRYYGTVE
;
A
#
# COMPACT_ATOMS: atom_id res chain seq x y z
N VAL A 1 -41.01 -21.38 -2.29
CA VAL A 1 -41.00 -20.92 -3.71
C VAL A 1 -40.01 -19.77 -3.99
N PHE A 2 -39.46 -19.06 -2.99
CA PHE A 2 -38.41 -18.04 -3.21
C PHE A 2 -36.99 -18.50 -2.81
N SER A 3 -36.55 -19.67 -3.27
CA SER A 3 -35.11 -19.92 -3.45
C SER A 3 -34.77 -19.74 -4.94
N SER A 4 -35.21 -18.63 -5.52
CA SER A 4 -34.85 -18.30 -6.90
C SER A 4 -33.36 -17.98 -6.92
N ILE A 5 -32.60 -18.73 -7.72
CA ILE A 5 -31.17 -18.55 -7.98
C ILE A 5 -30.82 -17.07 -8.22
N TRP A 6 -31.71 -16.34 -8.90
CA TRP A 6 -31.62 -14.90 -9.12
C TRP A 6 -31.47 -14.07 -7.85
N GLY A 7 -32.17 -14.45 -6.77
CA GLY A 7 -32.10 -13.76 -5.47
C GLY A 7 -30.79 -13.96 -4.74
N LYS A 8 -30.19 -15.15 -4.86
CA LYS A 8 -28.87 -15.46 -4.28
C LYS A 8 -27.76 -14.78 -5.08
N LEU A 9 -27.86 -14.84 -6.41
CA LEU A 9 -26.91 -14.20 -7.31
C LEU A 9 -26.82 -12.69 -7.06
N LYS A 10 -27.93 -11.96 -6.96
CA LYS A 10 -27.87 -10.50 -6.71
C LYS A 10 -27.17 -10.12 -5.40
N HIS A 11 -27.29 -10.93 -4.34
CA HIS A 11 -26.64 -10.66 -3.06
C HIS A 11 -25.16 -11.03 -3.09
N SER A 12 -24.82 -12.21 -3.64
CA SER A 12 -23.43 -12.67 -3.72
C SER A 12 -22.61 -11.88 -4.74
N LEU A 13 -23.23 -11.46 -5.85
CA LEU A 13 -22.56 -10.70 -6.90
C LEU A 13 -22.12 -9.32 -6.41
N ALA A 14 -22.93 -8.65 -5.57
CA ALA A 14 -22.52 -7.39 -4.94
C ALA A 14 -21.27 -7.56 -4.06
N ALA A 15 -21.20 -8.63 -3.27
CA ALA A 15 -20.03 -8.93 -2.45
C ALA A 15 -18.80 -9.28 -3.33
N CYS A 16 -19.00 -10.06 -4.39
CA CYS A 16 -17.93 -10.42 -5.32
C CYS A 16 -17.38 -9.19 -6.05
N LEU A 17 -18.26 -8.33 -6.58
CA LEU A 17 -17.88 -7.08 -7.23
C LEU A 17 -17.17 -6.14 -6.25
N ALA A 18 -17.59 -6.09 -4.98
CA ALA A 18 -16.90 -5.28 -3.97
C ALA A 18 -15.46 -5.78 -3.72
N ILE A 19 -15.23 -7.10 -3.68
CA ILE A 19 -13.88 -7.67 -3.57
C ILE A 19 -13.04 -7.35 -4.81
N LEU A 20 -13.64 -7.45 -6.00
CA LEU A 20 -12.98 -7.19 -7.27
C LEU A 20 -12.64 -5.69 -7.43
N ASP A 21 -13.56 -4.81 -7.04
CA ASP A 21 -13.34 -3.37 -6.95
C ASP A 21 -12.21 -3.04 -5.98
N LEU A 22 -12.14 -3.73 -4.84
CA LEU A 22 -11.03 -3.60 -3.89
C LEU A 22 -9.68 -4.03 -4.48
N LEU A 23 -9.67 -5.05 -5.35
CA LEU A 23 -8.45 -5.52 -6.03
C LEU A 23 -7.98 -4.52 -7.10
N ILE A 24 -8.91 -3.87 -7.79
CA ILE A 24 -8.64 -2.89 -8.85
C ILE A 24 -8.30 -1.52 -8.27
N SER A 25 -8.95 -1.12 -7.17
CA SER A 25 -8.82 0.20 -6.57
C SER A 25 -7.40 0.44 -6.07
N SER A 26 -6.77 1.51 -6.56
CA SER A 26 -5.40 1.90 -6.24
C SER A 26 -5.32 2.85 -5.04
N ILE A 27 -6.31 2.85 -4.15
CA ILE A 27 -6.35 3.78 -3.00
C ILE A 27 -5.41 3.26 -1.90
N PRO A 28 -4.41 4.03 -1.44
CA PRO A 28 -3.51 3.61 -0.38
C PRO A 28 -4.26 3.58 0.96
N VAL A 29 -4.64 2.38 1.42
CA VAL A 29 -5.34 2.20 2.70
C VAL A 29 -4.34 2.14 3.84
N ARG A 30 -4.30 3.20 4.66
CA ARG A 30 -3.51 3.21 5.91
C ARG A 30 -4.32 2.60 7.05
N LEU A 31 -3.71 1.73 7.86
CA LEU A 31 -4.31 1.09 9.05
C LEU A 31 -4.91 2.09 10.05
N ALA A 32 -4.40 3.33 10.09
CA ALA A 32 -4.94 4.39 10.95
C ALA A 32 -6.42 4.72 10.71
N HIS A 33 -6.96 4.43 9.52
CA HIS A 33 -8.37 4.71 9.20
C HIS A 33 -9.36 3.79 9.94
N VAL A 34 -8.89 2.73 10.61
CA VAL A 34 -9.75 1.85 11.42
C VAL A 34 -10.46 2.61 12.54
N VAL A 35 -9.93 3.76 12.96
CA VAL A 35 -10.57 4.62 13.96
C VAL A 35 -11.95 5.11 13.51
N TYR A 36 -12.17 5.36 12.22
CA TYR A 36 -13.41 5.94 11.72
C TYR A 36 -14.62 5.01 11.89
N PRO A 37 -14.62 3.76 11.39
CA PRO A 37 -15.78 2.89 11.57
C PRO A 37 -15.94 2.42 13.01
N ILE A 38 -14.85 2.30 13.79
CA ILE A 38 -14.94 1.98 15.21
C ILE A 38 -15.62 3.12 15.98
N LEU A 39 -15.20 4.37 15.75
CA LEU A 39 -15.82 5.54 16.37
C LEU A 39 -17.29 5.67 15.96
N MET A 40 -17.61 5.46 14.69
CA MET A 40 -18.99 5.45 14.21
C MET A 40 -19.83 4.35 14.86
N GLY A 41 -19.28 3.14 15.02
CA GLY A 41 -19.94 2.05 15.72
C GLY A 41 -20.20 2.36 17.19
N LEU A 42 -19.24 3.01 17.87
CA LEU A 42 -19.40 3.45 19.26
C LEU A 42 -20.48 4.54 19.39
N ILE A 43 -20.41 5.60 18.57
CA ILE A 43 -21.41 6.69 18.56
C ILE A 43 -22.80 6.11 18.32
N TYR A 44 -22.93 5.22 17.34
CA TYR A 44 -24.21 4.57 17.03
C TYR A 44 -24.70 3.67 18.16
N GLY A 45 -23.80 2.92 18.80
CA GLY A 45 -24.14 2.10 19.97
C GLY A 45 -24.68 2.93 21.13
N VAL A 46 -24.04 4.05 21.45
CA VAL A 46 -24.49 5.00 22.48
C VAL A 46 -25.84 5.61 22.10
N PHE A 47 -25.97 6.10 20.86
CA PHE A 47 -27.23 6.61 20.34
C PHE A 47 -28.36 5.58 20.51
N SER A 48 -28.14 4.33 20.12
CA SER A 48 -29.16 3.29 20.20
C SER A 48 -29.56 2.99 21.64
N TYR A 49 -28.63 3.04 22.59
CA TYR A 49 -28.93 2.86 24.00
C TYR A 49 -29.79 4.02 24.54
N LEU A 50 -29.44 5.26 24.21
CA LEU A 50 -30.22 6.44 24.60
C LEU A 50 -31.61 6.45 23.96
N PHE A 51 -31.74 5.99 22.72
CA PHE A 51 -33.02 5.87 22.02
C PHE A 51 -33.98 4.92 22.76
N TRP A 52 -33.48 3.76 23.21
CA TRP A 52 -34.26 2.84 24.04
C TRP A 52 -34.64 3.44 25.39
N LEU A 53 -33.70 4.13 26.05
CA LEU A 53 -33.93 4.77 27.36
C LEU A 53 -35.01 5.86 27.29
N GLY A 54 -35.09 6.58 26.16
CA GLY A 54 -36.12 7.58 25.90
C GLY A 54 -37.50 7.01 25.55
N GLY A 55 -37.68 5.68 25.61
CA GLY A 55 -38.94 5.02 25.24
C GLY A 55 -39.19 4.96 23.74
N GLY A 56 -38.14 5.10 22.91
CA GLY A 56 -38.26 5.05 21.46
C GLY A 56 -38.69 3.66 20.98
N GLU A 57 -39.91 3.54 20.50
CA GLU A 57 -40.41 2.30 19.90
C GLU A 57 -39.99 2.25 18.43
N GLY A 58 -39.04 1.38 18.09
CA GLY A 58 -38.68 1.12 16.70
C GLY A 58 -39.80 0.40 15.94
N PRO A 59 -39.56 -0.02 14.68
CA PRO A 59 -40.59 -0.57 13.79
C PRO A 59 -41.35 -1.81 14.33
N LEU A 60 -40.76 -2.48 15.31
CA LEU A 60 -41.29 -3.69 15.96
C LEU A 60 -41.98 -3.41 17.30
N GLY A 61 -42.09 -2.14 17.74
CA GLY A 61 -42.80 -1.76 18.97
C GLY A 61 -42.12 -2.19 20.28
N VAL A 62 -40.88 -2.70 20.24
CA VAL A 62 -40.19 -3.29 21.41
C VAL A 62 -38.92 -2.52 21.79
N GLY A 63 -38.88 -1.21 21.55
CA GLY A 63 -37.75 -0.39 21.98
C GLY A 63 -36.43 -0.64 21.22
N GLN A 64 -36.46 -1.34 20.09
CA GLN A 64 -35.25 -1.70 19.33
C GLN A 64 -35.24 -1.08 17.94
N VAL A 65 -34.11 -0.49 17.54
CA VAL A 65 -33.93 0.05 16.18
C VAL A 65 -33.79 -1.09 15.15
N TYR A 66 -33.04 -2.13 15.52
CA TYR A 66 -32.85 -3.35 14.72
C TYR A 66 -33.06 -4.61 15.58
N PRO A 67 -33.53 -5.73 14.99
CA PRO A 67 -33.74 -6.98 15.73
C PRO A 67 -32.49 -7.50 16.44
N GLY A 68 -31.31 -7.23 15.87
CA GLY A 68 -30.03 -7.62 16.46
C GLY A 68 -29.57 -6.73 17.62
N LEU A 69 -30.26 -5.62 17.88
CA LEU A 69 -29.86 -4.60 18.85
C LEU A 69 -30.96 -4.37 19.89
N ASN A 70 -31.31 -5.46 20.58
CA ASN A 70 -32.38 -5.49 21.57
C ASN A 70 -31.87 -5.14 22.98
N TRP A 71 -32.13 -3.91 23.42
CA TRP A 71 -31.70 -3.42 24.74
C TRP A 71 -32.57 -3.88 25.91
N ILE A 72 -33.73 -4.50 25.66
CA ILE A 72 -34.50 -5.23 26.70
C ILE A 72 -33.65 -6.35 27.30
N HIS A 73 -32.79 -6.94 26.48
CA HIS A 73 -31.80 -7.93 26.89
C HIS A 73 -30.39 -7.35 26.71
N PRO A 74 -29.85 -6.60 27.69
CA PRO A 74 -28.61 -5.84 27.52
C PRO A 74 -27.43 -6.73 27.14
N LYS A 75 -27.40 -7.98 27.63
CA LYS A 75 -26.37 -8.98 27.26
C LYS A 75 -26.32 -9.26 25.75
N THR A 76 -27.47 -9.36 25.08
CA THR A 76 -27.51 -9.64 23.63
C THR A 76 -27.19 -8.41 22.82
N ALA A 77 -27.63 -7.22 23.25
CA ALA A 77 -27.28 -5.96 22.59
C ALA A 77 -25.78 -5.68 22.66
N ILE A 78 -25.17 -5.81 23.85
CA ILE A 78 -23.73 -5.61 24.03
C ILE A 78 -22.93 -6.59 23.18
N LEU A 79 -23.32 -7.88 23.18
CA LEU A 79 -22.65 -8.89 22.36
C LEU A 79 -22.76 -8.56 20.87
N SER A 80 -23.92 -8.10 20.41
CA SER A 80 -24.14 -7.67 19.03
C SER A 80 -23.26 -6.48 18.64
N CYS A 81 -23.16 -5.46 19.49
CA CYS A 81 -22.25 -4.33 19.31
C CYS A 81 -20.79 -4.80 19.20
N LEU A 82 -20.35 -5.67 20.12
CA LEU A 82 -18.98 -6.20 20.12
C LEU A 82 -18.69 -7.01 18.86
N CYS A 83 -19.62 -7.88 18.43
CA CYS A 83 -19.51 -8.62 17.18
C CYS A 83 -19.42 -7.69 15.97
N ALA A 84 -20.23 -6.63 15.91
CA ALA A 84 -20.19 -5.66 14.82
C ALA A 84 -18.87 -4.88 14.77
N LEU A 85 -18.34 -4.46 15.93
CA LEU A 85 -17.03 -3.80 16.03
C LEU A 85 -15.90 -4.74 15.61
N LEU A 86 -15.92 -5.98 16.07
CA LEU A 86 -14.94 -7.00 15.68
C LEU A 86 -15.00 -7.27 14.18
N PHE A 87 -16.19 -7.43 13.62
CA PHE A 87 -16.38 -7.65 12.18
C PHE A 87 -15.88 -6.46 11.35
N SER A 88 -16.17 -5.23 11.79
CA SER A 88 -15.64 -4.02 11.17
C SER A 88 -14.11 -3.98 11.18
N PHE A 89 -13.49 -4.36 12.29
CA PHE A 89 -12.04 -4.48 12.40
C PHE A 89 -11.47 -5.53 11.43
N LEU A 90 -12.10 -6.71 11.36
CA LEU A 90 -11.71 -7.77 10.43
C LEU A 90 -11.83 -7.33 8.97
N ILE A 91 -12.91 -6.64 8.59
CA ILE A 91 -13.05 -6.07 7.25
C ILE A 91 -11.89 -5.11 6.95
N HIS A 92 -11.52 -4.25 7.90
CA HIS A 92 -10.38 -3.35 7.70
C HIS A 92 -9.06 -4.08 7.50
N ILE A 93 -8.82 -5.18 8.23
CA ILE A 93 -7.68 -6.05 8.00
C ILE A 93 -7.73 -6.66 6.60
N LEU A 94 -8.89 -7.17 6.17
CA LEU A 94 -9.04 -7.74 4.83
C LEU A 94 -8.72 -6.72 3.74
N ILE A 95 -9.19 -5.47 3.88
CA ILE A 95 -8.87 -4.37 2.97
C ILE A 95 -7.35 -4.13 2.93
N TYR A 96 -6.69 -4.11 4.09
CA TYR A 96 -5.24 -3.95 4.18
C TYR A 96 -4.46 -5.12 3.55
N VAL A 97 -4.90 -6.35 3.78
CA VAL A 97 -4.32 -7.55 3.16
C VAL A 97 -4.46 -7.50 1.65
N THR A 98 -5.61 -7.08 1.12
CA THR A 98 -5.80 -6.90 -0.33
C THR A 98 -4.84 -5.86 -0.89
N TYR A 99 -4.65 -4.73 -0.20
CA TYR A 99 -3.63 -3.74 -0.56
C TYR A 99 -2.23 -4.35 -0.58
N TYR A 100 -1.86 -5.11 0.46
CA TYR A 100 -0.55 -5.75 0.54
C TYR A 100 -0.33 -6.78 -0.58
N ILE A 101 -1.32 -7.62 -0.86
CA ILE A 101 -1.28 -8.59 -1.96
C ILE A 101 -1.10 -7.86 -3.28
N ARG A 102 -1.84 -6.77 -3.55
CA ARG A 102 -1.70 -5.99 -4.78
C ARG A 102 -0.28 -5.43 -4.94
N VAL A 103 0.26 -4.81 -3.90
CA VAL A 103 1.63 -4.25 -3.94
C VAL A 103 2.64 -5.37 -4.21
N LYS A 104 2.54 -6.48 -3.47
CA LYS A 104 3.44 -7.62 -3.66
C LYS A 104 3.29 -8.24 -5.05
N LEU A 105 2.07 -8.33 -5.58
CA LEU A 105 1.80 -8.83 -6.93
C LEU A 105 2.41 -7.89 -7.98
N SER A 106 2.25 -6.57 -7.82
CA SER A 106 2.86 -5.57 -8.71
C SER A 106 4.39 -5.67 -8.73
N THR A 107 5.02 -5.93 -7.58
CA THR A 107 6.47 -6.15 -7.51
C THR A 107 6.87 -7.50 -8.10
N CYS A 108 6.10 -8.56 -7.84
CA CYS A 108 6.40 -9.92 -8.30
C CYS A 108 6.23 -10.10 -9.81
N PHE A 109 5.29 -9.38 -10.43
CA PHE A 109 5.07 -9.39 -11.88
C PHE A 109 6.07 -8.50 -12.65
N GLY A 110 7.12 -7.99 -11.99
CA GLY A 110 8.16 -7.20 -12.65
C GLY A 110 7.70 -5.79 -13.06
N GLY A 111 6.61 -5.28 -12.49
CA GLY A 111 6.07 -3.99 -12.85
C GLY A 111 6.99 -2.84 -12.41
N ARG A 112 7.52 -2.07 -13.38
CA ARG A 112 8.17 -0.74 -13.33
C ARG A 112 9.33 -0.51 -12.35
N HIS A 113 9.33 -1.12 -11.17
CA HIS A 113 10.37 -1.00 -10.16
C HIS A 113 11.61 -1.81 -10.52
N ALA A 114 11.46 -3.02 -11.08
CA ALA A 114 12.58 -3.78 -11.65
C ALA A 114 13.26 -3.02 -12.80
N GLU A 115 12.46 -2.36 -13.65
CA GLU A 115 12.95 -1.49 -14.73
C GLU A 115 13.67 -0.25 -14.21
N THR A 116 13.18 0.37 -13.12
CA THR A 116 13.83 1.53 -12.49
C THR A 116 15.16 1.16 -11.83
N VAL A 117 15.22 0.00 -11.17
CA VAL A 117 16.46 -0.49 -10.54
C VAL A 117 17.49 -0.85 -11.61
N ASN A 118 17.09 -1.54 -12.68
CA ASN A 118 17.98 -1.84 -13.79
C ASN A 118 18.49 -0.57 -14.49
N GLN A 119 17.63 0.43 -14.73
CA GLN A 119 18.06 1.72 -15.30
C GLN A 119 19.02 2.50 -14.39
N MET A 120 18.83 2.44 -13.07
CA MET A 120 19.76 3.06 -12.13
C MET A 120 21.11 2.33 -12.08
N GLU A 121 21.10 1.01 -12.14
CA GLU A 121 22.32 0.19 -12.18
C GLU A 121 23.10 0.41 -13.48
N GLU A 122 22.40 0.47 -14.62
CA GLU A 122 22.98 0.84 -15.91
C GLU A 122 23.57 2.26 -15.88
N GLY A 123 22.83 3.26 -15.37
CA GLY A 123 23.33 4.63 -15.27
C GLY A 123 24.51 4.81 -14.31
N TYR A 124 24.61 3.99 -13.26
CA TYR A 124 25.78 4.01 -12.37
C TYR A 124 27.01 3.39 -13.02
N ASN A 125 26.84 2.30 -13.78
CA ASN A 125 27.94 1.65 -14.49
C ASN A 125 28.47 2.55 -15.62
N ASP A 126 27.58 3.20 -16.38
CA ASP A 126 27.95 4.16 -17.44
C ASP A 126 28.76 5.34 -16.87
N LEU A 127 28.29 5.94 -15.78
CA LEU A 127 28.99 7.03 -15.10
C LEU A 127 30.35 6.60 -14.54
N ARG A 128 30.45 5.36 -14.06
CA ARG A 128 31.71 4.79 -13.56
C ARG A 128 32.71 4.61 -14.69
N ASP A 129 32.28 4.09 -15.83
CA ASP A 129 33.15 3.87 -17.00
C ASP A 129 33.63 5.20 -17.59
N ASP A 130 32.78 6.23 -17.62
CA ASP A 130 33.17 7.60 -18.03
C ASP A 130 34.26 8.17 -17.13
N VAL A 131 34.09 8.09 -15.80
CA VAL A 131 35.09 8.55 -14.82
C VAL A 131 36.39 7.77 -14.95
N GLU A 132 36.32 6.45 -15.17
CA GLU A 132 37.51 5.60 -15.31
C GLU A 132 38.27 5.88 -16.63
N ASN A 133 37.55 6.20 -17.71
CA ASN A 133 38.15 6.63 -18.98
C ASN A 133 38.78 8.02 -18.88
N GLU A 134 38.12 8.99 -18.25
CA GLU A 134 38.67 10.34 -18.09
C GLU A 134 39.94 10.34 -17.23
N LEU A 135 39.94 9.58 -16.12
CA LEU A 135 41.14 9.40 -15.29
C LEU A 135 42.27 8.73 -16.08
N ARG A 136 41.96 7.78 -16.96
CA ARG A 136 42.94 7.09 -17.80
C ARG A 136 43.54 8.03 -18.85
N ASP A 137 42.73 8.88 -19.47
CA ASP A 137 43.17 9.85 -20.46
C ASP A 137 44.06 10.94 -19.83
N ASP A 138 43.74 11.38 -18.62
CA ASP A 138 44.59 12.31 -17.85
C ASP A 138 45.97 11.71 -17.54
N VAL A 139 46.02 10.45 -17.09
CA VAL A 139 47.28 9.74 -16.82
C VAL A 139 48.10 9.52 -18.11
N VAL A 140 47.43 9.20 -19.22
CA VAL A 140 48.09 9.05 -20.53
C VAL A 140 48.63 10.40 -21.02
N SER A 141 47.88 11.48 -20.83
CA SER A 141 48.32 12.85 -21.15
C SER A 141 49.55 13.23 -20.34
N GLU A 142 49.52 13.02 -19.02
CA GLU A 142 50.64 13.35 -18.13
C GLU A 142 51.90 12.54 -18.46
N SER A 143 51.77 11.22 -18.68
CA SER A 143 52.90 10.36 -19.07
C SER A 143 53.47 10.68 -20.46
N SER A 144 52.63 11.12 -21.39
CA SER A 144 53.08 11.60 -22.70
C SER A 144 53.86 12.91 -22.54
N VAL A 145 53.36 13.86 -21.75
CA VAL A 145 54.05 15.14 -21.45
C VAL A 145 55.41 14.89 -20.78
N THR A 146 55.50 13.98 -19.81
CA THR A 146 56.78 13.64 -19.17
C THR A 146 57.75 13.03 -20.17
N THR A 147 57.29 12.14 -21.06
CA THR A 147 58.12 11.54 -22.11
C THR A 147 58.64 12.59 -23.09
N TRP A 148 57.80 13.53 -23.52
CA TRP A 148 58.20 14.65 -24.38
C TRP A 148 59.20 15.59 -23.71
N MET A 149 59.03 15.85 -22.40
CA MET A 149 59.98 16.64 -21.62
C MET A 149 61.33 15.94 -21.53
N GLU A 150 61.34 14.64 -21.27
CA GLU A 150 62.54 13.82 -21.11
C GLU A 150 63.36 13.74 -22.41
N ASP A 151 62.68 13.57 -23.56
CA ASP A 151 63.31 13.62 -24.89
C ASP A 151 63.89 15.02 -25.23
N ARG A 152 63.22 16.11 -24.85
CA ARG A 152 63.79 17.47 -25.01
C ARG A 152 65.04 17.67 -24.15
N THR A 153 65.01 17.21 -22.89
CA THR A 153 66.17 17.33 -22.00
C THR A 153 67.32 16.45 -22.46
N GLY A 154 67.05 15.24 -22.94
CA GLY A 154 68.08 14.34 -23.49
C GLY A 154 68.75 14.92 -24.73
N ARG A 155 68.01 15.61 -25.60
CA ARG A 155 68.57 16.31 -26.78
C ARG A 155 69.44 17.53 -26.44
N TYR A 156 69.27 18.14 -25.26
CA TYR A 156 70.08 19.29 -24.84
C TYR A 156 71.42 18.88 -24.19
N TYR A 157 71.53 17.66 -23.69
CA TYR A 157 72.77 17.11 -23.10
C TYR A 157 73.49 16.10 -24.01
N GLY A 158 72.95 15.80 -25.20
CA GLY A 158 73.61 15.01 -26.22
C GLY A 158 74.56 15.85 -27.07
N THR A 159 75.82 15.42 -27.16
CA THR A 159 76.91 15.93 -28.00
C THR A 159 77.50 17.29 -27.61
N VAL A 160 78.41 17.26 -26.64
CA VAL A 160 79.70 17.92 -26.81
C VAL A 160 80.73 16.80 -27.03
N GLU A 161 81.04 16.55 -28.31
CA GLU A 161 82.24 15.81 -28.71
C GLU A 161 83.50 16.62 -28.36
#